data_AF-A0A7S2B4Y4-F1
#
_entry.id   AF-A0A7S2B4Y4-F1
#
_cell.length_a   1.000
_cell.length_b   1.000
_cell.length_c   1.000
_cell.angle_alpha   90.00
_cell.angle_beta   90.00
_cell.angle_gamma   90.00
#
_symmetry.space_group_name_H-M   'P 1'
#
loop_
_entity.id
_entity.type
_entity.pdbx_description
1 polymer ?
#
loop_
_entity_poly.entity_id
_entity_poly.type
_entity_poly.pdbx_seq_one_letter_code
_entity_poly.pdbx_strand_id
1 'polypeptide(L)'
;EYTIQDYQTHVVKMGKGDKKRGQSDLVTREYTIHLHKLLHGQTFKKRAPRAIREVKKFATKAMFTKDVRVDTKLNKALWATGVRNVPKRIRVRLSRKRNDDEEAEEKLYTLVEHVPVASFKELETKVVEDMGDDE
;
A
#
# COMPACT_ATOMS: atom_id res chain seq x y z
N GLU A 1 64.96 8.16 -12.14
CA GLU A 1 63.76 9.01 -12.02
C GLU A 1 62.57 8.07 -11.80
N TYR A 2 61.88 8.19 -10.67
CA TYR A 2 60.67 7.42 -10.38
C TYR A 2 59.53 8.43 -10.22
N THR A 3 58.56 8.36 -11.12
CA THR A 3 57.41 9.27 -11.20
C THR A 3 56.46 9.01 -10.03
N ILE A 4 56.20 10.04 -9.24
CA ILE A 4 55.23 10.03 -8.14
C ILE A 4 53.83 10.10 -8.75
N GLN A 5 53.23 8.94 -9.01
CA GLN A 5 51.79 8.77 -9.23
C GLN A 5 51.28 7.93 -8.07
N ASP A 6 50.72 8.58 -7.05
CA ASP A 6 49.67 8.04 -6.16
C ASP A 6 49.54 8.93 -4.91
N TYR A 7 48.60 9.87 -4.96
CA TYR A 7 48.00 10.45 -3.76
C TYR A 7 46.49 10.57 -3.99
N GLN A 8 45.82 9.43 -3.90
CA GLN A 8 44.37 9.31 -3.80
C GLN A 8 43.92 9.85 -2.44
N THR A 9 43.21 10.97 -2.41
CA THR A 9 42.54 11.45 -1.19
C THR A 9 41.29 10.61 -0.93
N HIS A 10 41.39 9.68 0.02
CA HIS A 10 40.25 8.97 0.57
C HIS A 10 39.33 9.93 1.33
N VAL A 11 38.27 10.40 0.68
CA VAL A 11 37.13 11.01 1.36
C VAL A 11 36.25 9.87 1.87
N VAL A 12 36.37 9.51 3.15
CA VAL A 12 35.51 8.52 3.81
C VAL A 12 34.08 9.05 3.80
N LYS A 13 33.29 8.58 2.84
CA LYS A 13 31.85 8.86 2.78
C LYS A 13 31.20 8.05 3.90
N MET A 14 30.85 8.73 4.99
CA MET A 14 30.09 8.16 6.10
C MET A 14 28.83 7.48 5.55
N GLY A 15 28.82 6.15 5.58
CA GLY A 15 27.65 5.35 5.26
C GLY A 15 26.56 5.64 6.27
N LYS A 16 25.54 6.39 5.86
CA LYS A 16 24.30 6.51 6.62
C LYS A 16 23.55 5.19 6.42
N GLY A 17 23.95 4.20 7.19
CA GLY A 17 23.31 2.90 7.27
C GLY A 17 21.96 3.06 7.94
N ASP A 18 20.96 3.53 7.19
CA ASP A 18 19.57 3.32 7.52
C ASP A 18 19.36 1.80 7.53
N LYS A 19 19.45 1.19 8.72
CA LYS A 19 18.90 -0.15 8.97
C LYS A 19 17.39 -0.06 8.76
N LYS A 20 16.95 -0.05 7.50
CA LYS A 20 15.58 -0.41 7.14
C LYS A 20 15.43 -1.83 7.63
N ARG A 21 14.70 -2.01 8.74
CA ARG A 21 14.25 -3.34 9.20
C ARG A 21 13.80 -4.09 7.95
N GLY A 22 14.47 -5.20 7.64
CA GLY A 22 14.23 -5.97 6.42
C GLY A 22 12.73 -6.17 6.26
N GLN A 23 12.14 -5.45 5.32
CA GLN A 23 10.70 -5.47 5.15
C GLN A 23 10.42 -6.78 4.42
N SER A 24 9.88 -7.79 5.11
CA SER A 24 9.61 -9.10 4.52
C SER A 24 8.88 -8.96 3.19
N ASP A 25 9.40 -9.52 2.11
CA ASP A 25 8.96 -9.22 0.75
C ASP A 25 7.46 -9.45 0.52
N LEU A 26 6.89 -10.49 1.13
CA LEU A 26 5.47 -10.76 1.13
C LEU A 26 4.88 -10.46 2.50
N VAL A 27 3.84 -9.63 2.52
CA VAL A 27 3.12 -9.24 3.75
C VAL A 27 1.66 -9.00 3.41
N THR A 28 0.79 -9.59 4.22
CA THR A 28 -0.64 -9.26 4.21
C THR A 28 -1.01 -8.57 5.50
N ARG A 29 -1.71 -7.44 5.39
CA ARG A 29 -2.19 -6.66 6.54
C ARG A 29 -3.60 -6.17 6.32
N GLU A 30 -4.39 -6.22 7.37
CA GLU A 30 -5.69 -5.59 7.39
C GLU A 30 -5.64 -4.22 8.07
N TYR A 31 -6.23 -3.24 7.39
CA TYR A 31 -6.31 -1.86 7.83
C TYR A 31 -7.75 -1.36 7.82
N THR A 32 -8.04 -0.41 8.70
CA THR A 32 -9.27 0.37 8.66
C THR A 32 -8.96 1.76 8.11
N ILE A 33 -9.44 2.09 6.91
CA ILE A 33 -9.23 3.40 6.29
C ILE A 33 -10.37 4.35 6.68
N HIS A 34 -10.01 5.50 7.25
CA HIS A 34 -10.97 6.53 7.65
C HIS A 34 -11.30 7.50 6.51
N LEU A 35 -12.14 7.05 5.58
CA LEU A 35 -12.53 7.82 4.39
C LEU A 35 -13.20 9.16 4.69
N HIS A 36 -13.99 9.27 5.77
CA HIS A 36 -14.65 10.54 6.12
C HIS A 36 -13.65 11.69 6.35
N LYS A 37 -12.50 11.41 7.00
CA LYS A 37 -11.43 12.40 7.21
C LYS A 37 -10.74 12.76 5.89
N LEU A 38 -10.48 11.76 5.05
CA LEU A 38 -9.79 11.92 3.76
C LEU A 38 -10.64 12.66 2.71
N LEU A 39 -11.96 12.54 2.81
CA LEU A 39 -12.93 13.15 1.88
C LEU A 39 -13.53 14.44 2.42
N HIS A 40 -13.00 14.99 3.51
CA HIS A 40 -13.47 16.26 4.05
C HIS A 40 -13.28 17.40 3.03
N GLY A 41 -14.28 18.28 2.88
CA GLY A 41 -14.25 19.39 1.92
C GLY A 41 -14.31 19.02 0.44
N GLN A 42 -14.47 17.74 0.08
CA GLN A 42 -14.55 17.31 -1.31
C GLN A 42 -15.96 17.50 -1.89
N THR A 43 -16.05 18.03 -3.11
CA THR A 43 -17.30 18.18 -3.86
C THR A 43 -18.02 16.84 -4.02
N PHE A 44 -19.35 16.80 -3.82
CA PHE A 44 -20.14 15.57 -3.81
C PHE A 44 -19.96 14.70 -5.05
N LYS A 45 -19.91 15.29 -6.25
CA LYS A 45 -19.71 14.58 -7.53
C LYS A 45 -18.35 13.88 -7.65
N LYS A 46 -17.38 14.23 -6.80
CA LYS A 46 -16.01 13.71 -6.85
C LYS A 46 -15.68 12.78 -5.68
N ARG A 47 -16.60 12.55 -4.73
CA ARG A 47 -16.29 11.83 -3.48
C ARG A 47 -15.91 10.37 -3.70
N ALA A 48 -16.73 9.56 -4.36
CA ALA A 48 -16.38 8.15 -4.64
C ALA A 48 -15.12 8.00 -5.52
N PRO A 49 -14.95 8.74 -6.64
CA PRO A 49 -13.69 8.71 -7.39
C PRO A 49 -12.47 9.17 -6.58
N ARG A 50 -12.64 10.12 -5.65
CA ARG A 50 -11.58 10.55 -4.75
C ARG A 50 -11.27 9.49 -3.70
N ALA A 51 -12.28 8.76 -3.20
CA ALA A 51 -12.12 7.70 -2.23
C ALA A 51 -11.20 6.60 -2.75
N ILE A 52 -11.42 6.14 -3.99
CA ILE A 52 -10.57 5.13 -4.64
C ILE A 52 -9.12 5.62 -4.76
N ARG A 53 -8.91 6.88 -5.15
CA ARG A 53 -7.57 7.48 -5.22
C ARG A 53 -6.90 7.55 -3.85
N GLU A 54 -7.63 7.87 -2.80
CA GLU A 54 -7.11 7.88 -1.43
C GLU A 54 -6.81 6.48 -0.90
N VAL A 55 -7.61 5.47 -1.25
CA VAL A 55 -7.32 4.06 -0.94
C VAL A 55 -6.03 3.62 -1.65
N LYS A 56 -5.88 3.92 -2.94
CA LYS A 56 -4.63 3.64 -3.67
C LYS A 56 -3.43 4.33 -3.02
N LYS A 57 -3.55 5.62 -2.71
CA LYS A 57 -2.50 6.39 -2.04
C LYS A 57 -2.13 5.81 -0.67
N PHE A 58 -3.12 5.36 0.10
CA PHE A 58 -2.90 4.70 1.37
C PHE A 58 -2.12 3.39 1.19
N ALA A 59 -2.52 2.56 0.23
CA ALA A 59 -1.84 1.30 -0.08
C ALA A 59 -0.39 1.50 -0.55
N THR A 60 -0.15 2.44 -1.47
CA THR A 60 1.20 2.82 -1.93
C THR A 60 2.09 3.23 -0.75
N LYS A 61 1.56 4.03 0.19
CA LYS A 61 2.33 4.48 1.37
C LYS A 61 2.56 3.35 2.39
N ALA A 62 1.59 2.46 2.57
CA ALA A 62 1.66 1.41 3.58
C ALA A 62 2.53 0.21 3.15
N MET A 63 2.47 -0.15 1.86
CA MET A 63 3.15 -1.34 1.31
C MET A 63 4.40 -1.02 0.48
N PHE A 64 4.62 0.26 0.17
CA PHE A 64 5.76 0.76 -0.61
C PHE A 64 5.85 0.17 -2.02
N THR A 65 4.71 -0.10 -2.66
CA THR A 65 4.65 -0.52 -4.07
C THR A 65 4.03 0.57 -4.94
N LYS A 66 4.56 0.75 -6.15
CA LYS A 66 4.01 1.65 -7.16
C LYS A 66 2.78 1.04 -7.83
N ASP A 67 2.81 -0.26 -8.14
CA ASP A 67 1.64 -0.99 -8.64
C ASP A 67 0.68 -1.32 -7.49
N VAL A 68 -0.55 -0.84 -7.61
CA VAL A 68 -1.65 -1.05 -6.66
C VAL A 68 -2.92 -1.39 -7.42
N ARG A 69 -3.35 -2.64 -7.25
CA ARG A 69 -4.53 -3.21 -7.89
C ARG A 69 -5.69 -3.21 -6.89
N VAL A 70 -6.79 -2.57 -7.26
CA VAL A 70 -8.00 -2.49 -6.42
C VAL A 70 -8.97 -3.56 -6.87
N ASP A 71 -9.37 -4.45 -5.96
CA ASP A 71 -10.34 -5.48 -6.26
C ASP A 71 -11.72 -4.89 -6.60
N THR A 72 -12.45 -5.61 -7.44
CA THR A 72 -13.80 -5.26 -7.87
C THR A 72 -14.78 -5.22 -6.70
N LYS A 73 -14.66 -6.09 -5.67
CA LYS A 73 -15.54 -6.06 -4.49
C LYS A 73 -15.32 -4.80 -3.67
N LEU A 74 -14.07 -4.35 -3.56
CA LEU A 74 -13.76 -3.07 -2.91
C LEU A 74 -14.32 -1.88 -3.68
N ASN A 75 -14.21 -1.90 -5.01
CA ASN A 75 -14.82 -0.87 -5.84
C ASN A 75 -16.35 -0.84 -5.65
N LYS A 76 -17.02 -2.00 -5.70
CA LYS A 76 -18.46 -2.11 -5.45
C LYS A 76 -18.85 -1.57 -4.07
N ALA A 77 -18.10 -1.90 -3.01
CA ALA A 77 -18.36 -1.42 -1.66
C ALA A 77 -18.21 0.11 -1.53
N LEU A 78 -17.24 0.71 -2.22
CA LEU A 78 -17.04 2.17 -2.23
C LEU A 78 -18.14 2.92 -3.00
N TRP A 79 -18.73 2.28 -4.01
CA TRP A 79 -19.78 2.84 -4.86
C TRP A 79 -21.21 2.42 -4.46
N ALA A 80 -21.39 1.56 -3.46
CA ALA A 80 -22.67 0.94 -3.11
C ALA A 80 -23.80 1.96 -2.85
N THR A 81 -23.47 3.10 -2.25
CA THR A 81 -24.40 4.19 -1.90
C THR A 81 -24.35 5.37 -2.89
N GLY A 82 -23.72 5.17 -4.05
CA GLY A 82 -23.53 6.17 -5.09
C GLY A 82 -22.38 7.15 -4.84
N VAL A 83 -22.27 8.17 -5.70
CA VAL A 83 -21.09 9.05 -5.77
C VAL A 83 -20.88 9.93 -4.53
N ARG A 84 -21.97 10.32 -3.85
CA ARG A 84 -21.96 11.30 -2.75
C ARG A 84 -21.67 10.64 -1.39
N ASN A 85 -22.31 9.51 -1.10
CA ASN A 85 -22.43 8.95 0.25
C ASN A 85 -21.46 7.80 0.54
N VAL A 86 -20.18 7.98 0.18
CA VAL A 86 -19.12 6.98 0.43
C VAL A 86 -19.10 6.53 1.90
N PRO A 87 -18.85 5.23 2.20
CA PRO A 87 -18.69 4.73 3.57
C PRO A 87 -17.71 5.59 4.40
N LYS A 88 -18.04 5.85 5.67
CA LYS A 88 -17.19 6.69 6.55
C LYS A 88 -15.85 6.03 6.86
N ARG A 89 -15.87 4.71 7.01
CA ARG A 89 -14.72 3.83 7.24
C ARG A 89 -14.88 2.59 6.37
N ILE A 90 -13.76 2.01 5.96
CA ILE A 90 -13.74 0.74 5.23
C ILE A 90 -12.59 -0.13 5.75
N ARG A 91 -12.88 -1.42 5.95
CA ARG A 91 -11.86 -2.42 6.30
C ARG A 91 -11.34 -3.01 5.01
N VAL A 92 -10.03 -2.96 4.84
CA VAL A 92 -9.34 -3.45 3.66
C VAL A 92 -8.23 -4.39 4.05
N ARG A 93 -8.02 -5.43 3.23
CA ARG A 93 -6.85 -6.28 3.27
C ARG A 93 -5.91 -5.82 2.16
N LEU A 94 -4.67 -5.55 2.54
CA LEU A 94 -3.59 -5.23 1.63
C LEU A 94 -2.67 -6.42 1.59
N SER A 95 -2.55 -7.06 0.44
CA SER A 95 -1.63 -8.19 0.22
C SER A 95 -0.54 -7.76 -0.75
N ARG A 96 0.71 -7.77 -0.30
CA ARG A 96 1.87 -7.53 -1.17
C ARG A 96 2.31 -8.87 -1.75
N LYS A 97 2.12 -9.05 -3.05
CA LYS A 97 2.36 -10.30 -3.80
C LYS A 97 3.48 -10.10 -4.82
N ARG A 98 4.12 -11.20 -5.21
CA ARG A 98 5.06 -11.23 -6.33
C ARG A 98 4.29 -11.16 -7.65
N ASN A 99 4.85 -10.44 -8.61
CA ASN A 99 4.31 -10.40 -9.95
C ASN A 99 4.88 -11.57 -10.76
N ASP A 100 4.03 -12.33 -11.43
CA ASP A 100 4.42 -13.49 -12.24
C ASP A 100 4.75 -13.11 -13.68
N ASP A 101 4.46 -11.86 -14.07
CA ASP A 101 4.75 -11.32 -15.39
C ASP A 101 6.21 -10.83 -15.46
N GLU A 102 7.01 -11.48 -16.31
CA GLU A 102 8.44 -11.20 -16.50
C GLU A 102 8.69 -9.84 -17.18
N GLU A 103 7.71 -9.25 -17.87
CA GLU A 103 7.84 -7.94 -18.52
C GLU A 103 7.50 -6.77 -17.59
N ALA A 104 7.07 -7.03 -16.35
CA ALA A 104 6.64 -5.97 -15.46
C ALA A 104 7.80 -5.12 -14.91
N GLU A 105 7.61 -3.80 -14.89
CA GLU A 105 8.58 -2.84 -14.33
C GLU A 105 8.92 -3.12 -12.86
N GLU A 106 7.97 -3.65 -12.09
CA GLU A 106 8.07 -3.84 -10.65
C GLU A 106 7.82 -5.30 -10.28
N LYS A 107 8.71 -5.85 -9.44
CA LYS A 107 8.66 -7.26 -8.99
C LYS A 107 7.49 -7.55 -8.03
N LEU A 108 6.98 -6.52 -7.36
CA LEU A 108 5.94 -6.64 -6.33
C LEU A 108 4.77 -5.72 -6.66
N TYR A 109 3.55 -6.21 -6.47
CA TYR A 109 2.35 -5.40 -6.51
C TYR A 109 1.55 -5.56 -5.21
N THR A 110 0.71 -4.56 -4.91
CA THR A 110 -0.23 -4.65 -3.79
C THR A 110 -1.65 -4.87 -4.32
N LEU A 111 -2.29 -5.95 -3.89
CA LEU A 111 -3.72 -6.18 -4.07
C LEU A 111 -4.48 -5.60 -2.87
N VAL A 112 -5.54 -4.83 -3.15
CA VAL A 112 -6.40 -4.22 -2.13
C VAL A 112 -7.79 -4.83 -2.21
N GLU A 113 -8.17 -5.55 -1.17
CA GLU A 113 -9.45 -6.25 -1.08
C GLU A 113 -10.33 -5.66 0.02
N HIS A 114 -11.65 -5.80 -0.14
CA HIS A 114 -12.60 -5.41 0.90
C HIS A 114 -12.82 -6.57 1.87
N VAL A 115 -12.67 -6.29 3.17
CA VAL A 115 -13.05 -7.21 4.24
C VAL A 115 -14.41 -6.74 4.78
N PRO A 116 -15.50 -7.49 4.57
CA PRO A 116 -16.79 -7.15 5.17
C PRO A 116 -16.71 -7.34 6.68
N VAL A 117 -17.06 -6.29 7.43
CA VAL A 117 -17.09 -6.31 8.90
C VAL A 117 -18.42 -5.74 9.38
N ALA A 118 -18.99 -6.35 10.42
CA ALA A 118 -20.22 -5.87 11.02
C ALA A 118 -20.01 -4.56 11.83
N SER A 119 -18.85 -4.43 12.47
CA SER A 119 -18.50 -3.27 13.29
C SER A 119 -17.02 -2.88 13.12
N PHE A 120 -16.72 -1.59 13.28
CA PHE A 120 -15.36 -1.05 13.26
C PHE A 120 -14.78 -0.78 14.65
N LYS A 121 -15.48 -1.20 15.71
CA LYS A 121 -15.01 -1.04 17.09
C LYS A 121 -13.82 -1.97 17.33
N GLU A 122 -12.76 -1.46 17.96
CA GLU A 122 -11.57 -2.24 18.37
C GLU A 122 -10.84 -2.98 17.22
N LEU A 123 -11.13 -2.62 15.97
CA LEU A 123 -10.42 -3.17 14.81
C LEU A 123 -9.12 -2.42 14.55
N GLU A 124 -8.04 -2.91 15.16
CA GLU A 124 -6.69 -2.43 14.93
C GLU A 124 -6.06 -3.02 13.66
N THR A 125 -4.85 -2.55 13.33
CA THR A 125 -4.07 -3.11 12.22
C THR A 125 -3.63 -4.50 12.58
N LYS A 126 -3.94 -5.49 11.74
CA LYS A 126 -3.54 -6.89 11.95
C LYS A 126 -2.65 -7.34 10.81
N VAL A 127 -1.57 -8.05 11.13
CA VAL A 127 -0.84 -8.85 10.15
C VAL A 127 -1.63 -10.13 9.97
N VAL A 128 -1.96 -10.47 8.73
CA VAL A 128 -2.67 -11.71 8.40
C VAL A 128 -1.65 -12.60 7.72
N GLU A 129 -1.52 -13.82 8.23
CA GLU A 129 -0.82 -14.89 7.52
C GLU A 129 -1.80 -15.40 6.46
N ASP A 130 -1.48 -15.18 5.19
CA ASP A 130 -2.15 -15.90 4.12
C ASP A 130 -1.64 -17.34 4.27
N MET A 131 -2.40 -18.19 4.95
CA MET A 131 -2.25 -19.64 4.83
C MET A 131 -2.48 -19.91 3.35
N GLY A 132 -1.40 -20.18 2.62
CA GLY A 132 -1.48 -20.50 1.21
C GLY A 132 -2.50 -21.62 1.04
N ASP A 133 -3.31 -21.53 -0.01
CA ASP A 133 -4.00 -22.68 -0.55
C ASP A 133 -2.90 -23.65 -1.02
N ASP A 134 -2.34 -24.42 -0.07
CA ASP A 134 -1.43 -25.53 -0.33
C ASP A 134 -2.27 -26.65 -0.95
N GLU A 135 -2.50 -26.57 -2.27
CA GLU A 135 -2.79 -27.73 -3.12
C GLU A 135 -1.50 -28.23 -3.78
#